data_AF-A0A4Y1ZS85-F1
#
_entry.id   AF-A0A4Y1ZS85-F1
#
_cell.length_a   1.000
_cell.length_b   1.000
_cell.length_c   1.000
_cell.angle_alpha   90.00
_cell.angle_beta   90.00
_cell.angle_gamma   90.00
#
_symmetry.space_group_name_H-M   'P 1'
#
loop_
_entity.id
_entity.type
_entity.pdbx_description
1 polymer ?
#
loop_
_entity_poly.entity_id
_entity_poly.type
_entity_poly.pdbx_seq_one_letter_code
_entity_poly.pdbx_strand_id
1 'polypeptide(L)'
;MSNSLVASLTPFKGKKDSFEFFIKQINDIARLEKWGEAKKVLVLKLNLKDEALKFLVSNQKIEEIDNFDSLFNKLKEKFCIKPNFEQAQRQFNNLKQKVSQSISDLAE
;
A
#
# COMPACT_ATOMS: atom_id res chain seq x y z
N MET A 1 -21.09 2.14 -22.20
CA MET A 1 -19.65 2.32 -21.91
C MET A 1 -19.38 1.61 -20.60
N SER A 2 -18.60 0.53 -20.61
CA SER A 2 -18.21 -0.19 -19.40
C SER A 2 -17.22 0.67 -18.62
N ASN A 3 -17.72 1.44 -17.65
CA ASN A 3 -16.89 2.16 -16.70
C ASN A 3 -16.23 1.12 -15.78
N SER A 4 -15.11 0.56 -16.22
CA SER A 4 -14.35 -0.37 -15.40
C SER A 4 -13.84 0.39 -14.17
N LEU A 5 -14.04 -0.19 -12.99
CA LEU A 5 -13.68 0.43 -11.72
C LEU A 5 -12.17 0.72 -11.62
N VAL A 6 -11.38 0.06 -12.48
CA VAL A 6 -9.96 0.32 -12.69
C VAL A 6 -9.69 1.78 -13.07
N ALA A 7 -10.59 2.44 -13.81
CA ALA A 7 -10.43 3.83 -14.24
C ALA A 7 -10.58 4.83 -13.09
N SER A 8 -11.23 4.43 -12.00
CA SER A 8 -11.35 5.23 -10.77
C SER A 8 -10.16 5.07 -9.83
N LEU A 9 -9.23 4.13 -10.11
CA LEU A 9 -8.04 3.96 -9.29
C LEU A 9 -7.15 5.19 -9.40
N THR A 10 -6.87 5.80 -8.26
CA THR A 10 -5.86 6.86 -8.18
C THR A 10 -4.47 6.25 -8.38
N PRO A 11 -3.68 6.74 -9.34
CA PRO A 11 -2.33 6.23 -9.57
C PRO A 11 -1.44 6.42 -8.34
N PHE A 12 -0.65 5.40 -8.02
CA PHE A 12 0.27 5.44 -6.88
C PHE A 12 1.59 6.11 -7.27
N LYS A 13 1.84 7.29 -6.73
CA LYS A 13 3.03 8.12 -7.04
C LYS A 13 4.25 7.87 -6.14
N GLY A 14 4.16 6.94 -5.17
CA GLY A 14 5.23 6.68 -4.20
C GLY A 14 5.05 7.31 -2.81
N LYS A 15 3.89 7.92 -2.52
CA LYS A 15 3.61 8.45 -1.16
C LYS A 15 3.45 7.31 -0.16
N LYS A 16 4.26 7.34 0.90
CA LYS A 16 4.37 6.25 1.88
C LYS A 16 3.07 6.00 2.65
N ASP A 17 2.40 7.05 3.11
CA ASP A 17 1.14 6.96 3.86
C ASP A 17 -0.06 6.50 3.01
N SER A 18 0.07 6.51 1.67
CA SER A 18 -1.03 6.18 0.76
C SER A 18 -0.94 4.77 0.17
N PHE A 19 0.11 4.00 0.50
CA PHE A 19 0.34 2.69 -0.09
C PHE A 19 -0.70 1.66 0.36
N GLU A 20 -1.00 1.59 1.66
CA GLU A 20 -2.01 0.67 2.18
C GLU A 20 -3.41 0.98 1.64
N PHE A 21 -3.77 2.26 1.54
CA PHE A 21 -5.04 2.69 0.95
C PHE A 21 -5.14 2.29 -0.54
N PHE A 22 -4.07 2.49 -1.31
CA PHE A 22 -4.00 2.10 -2.72
C PHE A 22 -4.20 0.58 -2.91
N ILE A 23 -3.51 -0.23 -2.11
CA ILE A 23 -3.64 -1.69 -2.20
C ILE A 23 -5.02 -2.16 -1.76
N LYS A 24 -5.60 -1.53 -0.72
CA LYS A 24 -6.97 -1.81 -0.28
C LYS A 24 -7.95 -1.57 -1.44
N GLN A 25 -7.84 -0.44 -2.13
CA GLN A 25 -8.68 -0.15 -3.29
C GLN A 25 -8.52 -1.18 -4.42
N ILE A 26 -7.29 -1.60 -4.75
CA ILE A 26 -7.06 -2.65 -5.75
C ILE A 26 -7.72 -3.96 -5.34
N ASN A 27 -7.59 -4.36 -4.08
CA ASN A 27 -8.20 -5.60 -3.59
C ASN A 27 -9.72 -5.54 -3.57
N ASP A 28 -10.31 -4.42 -3.16
CA ASP A 28 -11.76 -4.22 -3.18
C ASP A 28 -12.31 -4.27 -4.61
N ILE A 29 -11.66 -3.60 -5.56
CA ILE A 29 -12.07 -3.64 -6.97
C ILE A 29 -11.89 -5.05 -7.56
N ALA A 30 -10.78 -5.70 -7.27
CA ALA A 30 -10.54 -7.06 -7.74
C ALA A 30 -11.55 -8.06 -7.18
N ARG A 31 -12.03 -7.87 -5.95
CA ARG A 31 -13.13 -8.66 -5.38
C ARG A 31 -14.45 -8.38 -6.09
N LEU A 32 -14.78 -7.11 -6.34
CA LEU A 32 -16.02 -6.70 -7.01
C LEU A 32 -16.10 -7.18 -8.47
N GLU A 33 -15.00 -7.07 -9.21
CA GLU A 33 -14.91 -7.48 -10.62
C GLU A 33 -14.42 -8.93 -10.80
N LYS A 34 -14.24 -9.70 -9.71
CA LYS A 34 -13.75 -11.09 -9.72
C LYS A 34 -12.49 -11.29 -10.58
N TRP A 35 -11.46 -10.47 -10.36
CA TRP A 35 -10.22 -10.55 -11.13
C TRP A 35 -9.43 -11.82 -10.83
N GLY A 36 -8.88 -12.42 -11.88
CA GLY A 36 -7.79 -13.38 -11.77
C GLY A 36 -6.49 -12.70 -11.35
N GLU A 37 -5.55 -13.49 -10.84
CA GLU A 37 -4.27 -13.01 -10.28
C GLU A 37 -3.45 -12.20 -11.30
N ALA A 38 -3.36 -12.67 -12.54
CA ALA A 38 -2.68 -11.97 -13.63
C ALA A 38 -3.24 -10.56 -13.89
N LYS A 39 -4.58 -10.40 -13.81
CA LYS A 39 -5.22 -9.09 -14.00
C LYS A 39 -4.92 -8.15 -12.84
N LYS A 40 -4.91 -8.65 -11.59
CA LYS A 40 -4.48 -7.87 -10.41
C LYS A 40 -3.06 -7.35 -10.57
N VAL A 41 -2.13 -8.22 -10.97
CA VAL A 41 -0.71 -7.85 -11.13
C VAL A 41 -0.54 -6.81 -12.23
N LEU A 42 -1.19 -7.01 -13.37
CA LEU A 42 -1.14 -6.06 -14.47
C LEU A 42 -1.71 -4.69 -14.09
N VAL A 43 -2.88 -4.66 -13.43
CA VAL A 43 -3.47 -3.40 -12.94
C VAL A 43 -2.60 -2.71 -11.90
N LEU A 44 -1.96 -3.48 -11.01
CA LEU A 44 -1.04 -2.95 -10.02
C LEU A 44 0.15 -2.27 -10.71
N LYS A 45 0.79 -2.94 -11.68
CA LYS A 45 1.92 -2.40 -12.46
C LYS A 45 1.53 -1.13 -13.23
N LEU A 46 0.38 -1.14 -13.92
CA LEU A 46 -0.10 -0.01 -14.72
C LEU A 46 -0.48 1.22 -13.90
N ASN A 47 -0.89 1.04 -12.64
CA ASN A 47 -1.28 2.14 -11.76
C ASN A 47 -0.09 2.75 -10.99
N LEU A 48 1.12 2.21 -11.10
CA LEU A 48 2.31 2.86 -10.53
C LEU A 48 2.71 4.05 -11.40
N LYS A 49 3.01 5.19 -10.78
CA LYS A 49 3.52 6.41 -11.43
C LYS A 49 4.71 6.98 -10.66
N ASP A 50 5.42 7.91 -11.31
CA ASP A 50 6.52 8.67 -10.72
C ASP A 50 7.58 7.76 -10.05
N GLU A 51 7.82 7.92 -8.75
CA GLU A 51 8.82 7.16 -8.00
C GLU A 51 8.52 5.65 -7.95
N ALA A 52 7.24 5.28 -7.93
CA ALA A 52 6.84 3.88 -7.90
C ALA A 52 7.13 3.18 -9.23
N LEU A 53 6.91 3.87 -10.35
CA LEU A 53 7.25 3.36 -11.68
C LEU A 53 8.77 3.32 -11.87
N LYS A 54 9.50 4.37 -11.44
CA LYS A 54 10.97 4.36 -11.46
C LYS A 54 11.53 3.18 -10.66
N PHE A 55 10.96 2.86 -9.50
CA PHE A 55 11.39 1.72 -8.70
C PHE A 55 11.16 0.37 -9.39
N LEU A 56 10.05 0.22 -10.09
CA LEU A 56 9.74 -1.00 -10.84
C LEU A 56 10.71 -1.18 -12.02
N VAL A 57 10.93 -0.13 -12.82
CA VAL A 57 11.86 -0.16 -13.97
C VAL A 57 13.32 -0.31 -13.53
N SER A 58 13.68 0.26 -12.39
CA SER A 58 15.05 0.16 -11.85
C SER A 58 15.38 -1.21 -11.27
N ASN A 59 14.39 -2.10 -11.10
CA ASN A 59 14.60 -3.46 -10.61
C ASN A 59 13.97 -4.47 -11.58
N GLN A 60 14.77 -4.96 -12.52
CA GLN A 60 14.37 -6.02 -13.47
C GLN A 60 13.74 -7.25 -12.77
N LYS A 61 14.25 -7.61 -11.58
CA LYS A 61 13.71 -8.68 -10.71
C LYS A 61 12.32 -8.40 -10.10
N ILE A 62 11.76 -7.21 -10.29
CA ILE A 62 10.40 -6.82 -9.83
C ILE A 62 9.45 -6.81 -11.03
N GLU A 63 9.95 -6.38 -12.19
CA GLU A 63 9.21 -6.43 -13.44
C GLU A 63 8.81 -7.86 -13.83
N GLU A 64 9.70 -8.83 -13.63
CA GLU A 64 9.46 -10.26 -13.91
C GLU A 64 8.52 -10.97 -12.90
N ILE A 65 8.11 -10.28 -11.82
CA ILE A 65 7.21 -10.89 -10.83
C ILE A 65 5.80 -10.96 -11.41
N ASP A 66 5.29 -12.18 -11.56
CA ASP A 66 3.92 -12.45 -12.01
C ASP A 66 2.96 -12.80 -10.85
N ASN A 67 3.48 -12.96 -9.64
CA ASN A 67 2.70 -13.24 -8.44
C ASN A 67 2.37 -11.95 -7.67
N PHE A 68 1.10 -11.78 -7.29
CA PHE A 68 0.63 -10.56 -6.64
C PHE A 68 1.27 -10.34 -5.27
N ASP A 69 1.31 -11.37 -4.42
CA ASP A 69 1.87 -11.29 -3.07
C ASP A 69 3.36 -10.93 -3.06
N SER A 70 4.11 -11.47 -4.00
CA SER A 70 5.54 -11.20 -4.15
C SER A 70 5.79 -9.74 -4.56
N LEU A 71 5.01 -9.23 -5.51
CA LEU A 71 5.09 -7.84 -5.96
C LEU A 71 4.62 -6.89 -4.86
N PHE A 72 3.53 -7.23 -4.18
CA PHE A 72 3.00 -6.49 -3.03
C PHE A 72 4.03 -6.39 -1.90
N ASN A 73 4.68 -7.50 -1.51
CA ASN A 73 5.65 -7.49 -0.43
C ASN A 73 6.86 -6.59 -0.73
N LYS A 74 7.40 -6.63 -1.96
CA LYS A 74 8.50 -5.74 -2.35
C LYS A 74 8.10 -4.26 -2.38
N LEU A 75 6.92 -3.96 -2.90
CA LEU A 75 6.40 -2.59 -2.89
C LEU A 75 6.11 -2.12 -1.45
N LYS A 76 5.58 -3.01 -0.61
CA LYS A 76 5.36 -2.75 0.81
C LYS A 76 6.66 -2.46 1.53
N GLU A 77 7.71 -3.23 1.30
CA GLU A 77 9.01 -2.98 1.92
C GLU A 77 9.60 -1.61 1.55
N LYS A 78 9.42 -1.18 0.30
CA LYS A 78 9.94 0.10 -0.19
C LYS A 78 9.11 1.30 0.23
N PHE A 79 7.78 1.19 0.12
CA PHE A 79 6.85 2.32 0.25
C PHE A 79 6.10 2.33 1.57
N CYS A 80 5.94 1.19 2.25
CA CYS A 80 5.40 1.17 3.60
C CYS A 80 6.59 1.26 4.58
N ILE A 81 6.83 2.44 5.16
CA ILE A 81 7.70 2.50 6.35
C ILE A 81 6.97 1.73 7.44
N LYS A 82 7.42 0.52 7.75
CA LYS A 82 7.14 -0.02 9.07
C LYS A 82 7.88 0.89 10.05
N PRO A 83 7.22 1.48 11.06
CA PRO A 83 7.95 2.17 12.11
C PRO A 83 9.00 1.17 12.61
N ASN A 84 10.27 1.58 12.62
CA ASN A 84 11.32 0.74 13.18
C ASN A 84 10.87 0.36 14.60
N PHE A 85 11.14 -0.87 15.04
CA PHE A 85 10.75 -1.32 16.38
C PHE A 85 11.13 -0.29 17.46
N GLU A 86 12.32 0.29 17.32
CA GLU A 86 12.81 1.34 18.21
C GLU A 86 11.98 2.64 18.16
N GLN A 87 11.48 3.03 16.99
CA GLN A 87 10.60 4.20 16.83
C GLN A 87 9.21 3.95 17.42
N ALA A 88 8.63 2.77 17.17
CA ALA A 88 7.36 2.35 17.76
C ALA A 88 7.48 2.28 19.30
N GLN A 89 8.56 1.69 19.81
CA GLN A 89 8.84 1.62 21.24
C GLN A 89 9.03 3.01 21.86
N ARG A 90 9.74 3.93 21.19
CA ARG A 90 9.89 5.31 21.66
C ARG A 90 8.54 6.06 21.67
N GLN A 91 7.71 5.88 20.64
CA GLN A 91 6.37 6.49 20.60
C GLN A 91 5.50 5.97 21.75
N PHE A 92 5.49 4.65 22.00
CA PHE A 92 4.78 4.04 23.11
C PHE A 92 5.32 4.50 24.47
N ASN A 93 6.64 4.53 24.66
CA ASN A 93 7.26 5.00 25.91
C ASN A 93 6.98 6.49 26.19
N ASN A 94 6.81 7.30 25.15
CA ASN A 94 6.48 8.72 25.28
C ASN A 94 4.98 8.97 25.45
N LEU A 95 4.16 7.93 25.36
CA LEU A 95 2.71 8.00 25.49
C LEU A 95 2.36 8.13 26.98
N LYS A 96 2.06 9.35 27.41
CA LYS A 96 1.58 9.65 28.77
C LYS A 96 0.13 10.07 28.70
N GLN A 97 -0.72 9.47 29.54
CA GLN A 97 -2.11 9.90 29.68
C GLN A 97 -2.15 11.34 30.17
N LYS A 98 -2.83 12.21 29.42
CA LYS A 98 -3.07 13.59 29.86
C LYS A 98 -4.18 13.61 30.91
N VAL A 99 -4.13 14.59 31.82
CA VAL A 99 -5.22 14.82 32.78
C VAL A 99 -6.50 15.08 31.98
N SER A 100 -7.58 14.37 32.32
CA SER A 100 -8.88 14.35 31.63
C SER A 100 -8.92 13.68 30.25
N GLN A 101 -7.89 12.95 29.82
CA GLN A 101 -7.97 12.04 28.67
C GLN A 101 -8.63 10.71 29.08
N SER A 102 -9.68 10.30 28.35
CA SER A 102 -10.30 8.98 28.56
C SER A 102 -9.30 7.87 28.22
N ILE A 103 -9.39 6.75 28.94
CA ILE A 103 -8.56 5.57 28.67
C ILE A 103 -8.91 4.97 27.29
N SER A 104 -10.17 5.10 26.86
CA SER A 104 -10.61 4.69 25.53
C SER A 104 -9.93 5.49 24.42
N ASP A 105 -9.87 6.83 24.56
CA ASP A 105 -9.15 7.73 23.63
C ASP A 105 -7.62 7.57 23.68
N LEU A 106 -7.06 6.93 24.72
CA LEU A 106 -5.63 6.66 24.84
C LEU A 106 -5.24 5.35 24.14
N ALA A 107 -6.18 4.41 24.03
CA ALA A 107 -5.97 3.06 23.51
C ALA A 107 -6.27 2.94 22.00
N GLU A 108 -6.82 3.99 21.39
CA GLU A 108 -7.14 4.12 19.96
C GLU A 108 -5.97 4.76 19.18
#